data_AF-A0A3D5WLT9-F1
#
_entry.id   AF-A0A3D5WLT9-F1
#
_cell.length_a   1.000
_cell.length_b   1.000
_cell.length_c   1.000
_cell.angle_alpha   90.00
_cell.angle_beta   90.00
_cell.angle_gamma   90.00
#
_symmetry.space_group_name_H-M   'P 1'
#
loop_
_entity.id
_entity.type
_entity.pdbx_description
1 polymer ?
#
loop_
_entity_poly.entity_id
_entity_poly.type
_entity_poly.pdbx_seq_one_letter_code
_entity_poly.pdbx_strand_id
1 'polypeptide(L)' 'MKEIVKPLMQWYAKHARTLPWRSDPTPYHVWLSEIMLQQ' A
#
# COMPACT_ATOMS: atom_id res chain seq x y z
N MET A 1 -0.13 18.48 -10.48
CA MET A 1 -0.42 17.11 -10.00
C MET A 1 0.08 16.01 -10.94
N LYS A 2 -0.15 16.08 -12.26
CA LYS A 2 0.25 15.00 -13.20
C LYS A 2 1.74 14.66 -13.21
N GLU A 3 2.61 15.64 -13.00
CA GLU A 3 4.08 15.47 -12.98
C GLU A 3 4.59 14.49 -11.91
N ILE A 4 3.90 14.36 -10.77
CA ILE A 4 4.34 13.49 -9.65
C ILE A 4 3.85 12.05 -9.82
N VAL A 5 2.73 11.83 -10.52
CA VAL A 5 2.06 10.53 -10.60
C VAL A 5 2.98 9.48 -11.22
N LYS A 6 3.59 9.79 -12.37
CA LYS A 6 4.42 8.82 -13.11
C LYS A 6 5.69 8.44 -12.35
N PRO A 7 6.50 9.38 -11.82
CA PRO A 7 7.64 9.04 -10.97
C PRO A 7 7.26 8.26 -9.71
N LEU A 8 6.16 8.63 -9.06
CA LEU A 8 5.70 7.94 -7.84
C LEU A 8 5.29 6.49 -8.11
N MET A 9 4.56 6.24 -9.20
CA MET A 9 4.17 4.88 -9.58
C MET A 9 5.38 4.00 -9.92
N GLN A 10 6.38 4.55 -10.63
CA GLN A 10 7.62 3.83 -10.92
C GLN A 10 8.40 3.50 -9.65
N TRP A 11 8.50 4.44 -8.73
CA TRP A 11 9.17 4.22 -7.46
C TRP A 11 8.44 3.16 -6.62
N TYR A 12 7.10 3.25 -6.52
CA TYR A 12 6.29 2.30 -5.75
C TYR A 12 6.44 0.87 -6.29
N ALA A 13 6.40 0.69 -7.60
CA ALA A 13 6.59 -0.63 -8.22
C ALA A 13 7.93 -1.29 -7.84
N LYS A 14 8.99 -0.50 -7.65
CA LYS A 14 10.33 -1.00 -7.31
C LYS A 14 10.57 -1.15 -5.80
N HIS A 15 9.91 -0.36 -4.95
CA HIS A 15 10.25 -0.26 -3.53
C HIS A 15 9.08 -0.57 -2.58
N ALA A 16 7.93 -1.00 -3.08
CA ALA A 16 6.80 -1.38 -2.23
C ALA A 16 7.19 -2.51 -1.27
N ARG A 17 6.89 -2.32 0.02
CA ARG A 17 7.09 -3.33 1.05
C ARG A 17 6.09 -4.47 0.87
N THR A 18 6.57 -5.70 1.01
CA THR A 18 5.73 -6.90 1.11
C THR A 18 5.11 -6.92 2.49
N LEU A 19 3.78 -6.80 2.56
CA LEU A 19 3.02 -6.83 3.81
C LEU A 19 1.94 -7.91 3.69
N PRO A 20 1.63 -8.65 4.77
CA PRO A 20 0.65 -9.74 4.72
C PRO A 20 -0.71 -9.30 4.17
N TRP A 21 -1.24 -8.18 4.67
CA TRP A 21 -2.52 -7.59 4.23
C TRP A 21 -2.49 -6.96 2.83
N ARG A 22 -1.31 -6.81 2.21
CA ARG A 22 -1.16 -6.36 0.80
C ARG A 22 -0.97 -7.51 -0.18
N SER A 23 -0.43 -8.63 0.29
CA SER A 23 -0.14 -9.80 -0.55
C SER A 23 -1.39 -10.66 -0.74
N ASP A 24 -2.26 -10.72 0.28
CA ASP A 24 -3.59 -11.34 0.24
C ASP A 24 -4.66 -10.35 0.76
N PRO A 25 -5.05 -9.37 -0.06
CA PRO A 25 -5.96 -8.32 0.36
C PRO A 25 -7.40 -8.86 0.37
N THR A 26 -7.89 -9.21 1.56
CA THR A 26 -9.32 -9.38 1.82
C THR A 26 -9.87 -8.10 2.45
N PRO A 27 -11.17 -7.77 2.28
CA PRO A 27 -11.78 -6.61 2.93
C PRO A 27 -11.51 -6.59 4.45
N TYR A 28 -11.56 -7.77 5.07
CA TYR A 28 -11.26 -7.95 6.49
C TYR A 28 -9.78 -7.67 6.84
N HIS A 29 -8.83 -8.23 6.08
CA HIS A 29 -7.40 -8.02 6.32
C HIS A 29 -6.98 -6.56 6.13
N VAL A 30 -7.52 -5.89 5.11
CA VAL A 30 -7.24 -4.47 4.85
C VAL A 30 -7.76 -3.63 6.01
N TRP A 31 -9.04 -3.80 6.38
CA TRP A 31 -9.64 -3.06 7.48
C TRP A 31 -8.92 -3.28 8.83
N LEU A 32 -8.59 -4.53 9.15
CA LEU A 32 -7.85 -4.84 10.37
C LEU A 32 -6.47 -4.18 10.39
N SER A 33 -5.76 -4.18 9.26
CA SER A 33 -4.45 -3.52 9.15
C SER A 33 -4.54 -2.01 9.32
N GLU A 34 -5.62 -1.38 8.85
CA GLU A 34 -5.83 0.06 9.00
C GLU A 34 -6.03 0.45 10.46
N ILE A 35 -6.80 -0.33 11.22
CA ILE A 35 -6.99 -0.12 12.66
C ILE A 35 -5.67 -0.33 13.43
N MET A 36 -4.95 -1.43 13.15
CA MET A 36 -3.68 -1.75 13.84
C MET A 36 -2.58 -0.70 13.63
N LEU A 37 -2.58 0.00 12.49
CA LEU A 37 -1.55 0.96 12.11
C LEU A 37 -1.85 2.40 12.52
N GLN A 38 -3.03 2.66 13.09
CA GLN A 38 -3.37 3.95 13.68
C GLN A 38 -2.84 4.04 15.12
N GLN A 39 -2.28 5.19 15.48
CA GLN A 39 -2.05 5.59 16.87
C GLN A 39 -3.15 6.56 17.32
#